data_AF-A0A537VFT2-F1
#
_entry.id   AF-A0A537VFT2-F1
#
_cell.length_a   1.000
_cell.length_b   1.000
_cell.length_c   1.000
_cell.angle_alpha   90.00
_cell.angle_beta   90.00
_cell.angle_gamma   90.00
#
_symmetry.space_group_name_H-M   'P 1'
#
loop_
_entity.id
_entity.type
_entity.pdbx_description
1 polymer ?
#
loop_
_entity_poly.entity_id
_entity_poly.type
_entity_poly.pdbx_seq_one_letter_code
_entity_poly.pdbx_strand_id
1 'polypeptide(L)' 'YERLLKDALADDGTLFPRQDVIEETWRIVQPLLDDPPPVEPYAPGSWGPESCEELAAGDGGWVAPREPGRLSA' A
#
# COMPACT_ATOMS: atom_id res chain seq x y z
N TYR A 1 -10.72 10.51 10.76
CA TYR A 1 -11.08 11.64 9.87
C TYR A 1 -11.03 13.00 10.55
N GLU A 2 -11.46 13.13 11.80
CA GLU A 2 -11.42 14.39 12.57
C GLU A 2 -10.10 15.17 12.44
N ARG A 3 -8.95 14.46 12.53
CA ARG A 3 -7.62 15.05 12.37
C ARG A 3 -7.44 15.79 11.04
N LEU A 4 -7.76 15.16 9.91
CA LEU A 4 -7.58 15.77 8.59
C LEU A 4 -8.41 17.05 8.42
N LEU A 5 -9.63 17.06 8.97
CA LEU A 5 -10.50 18.25 8.95
C LEU A 5 -9.93 19.38 9.80
N LYS A 6 -9.43 19.06 10.99
CA LYS A 6 -8.80 20.04 11.88
C LYS A 6 -7.56 20.65 11.23
N ASP A 7 -6.72 19.83 10.61
CA ASP A 7 -5.47 20.25 9.99
C ASP A 7 -5.77 21.18 8.78
N ALA A 8 -6.78 20.86 7.97
CA ALA A 8 -7.23 21.72 6.88
C ALA A 8 -7.76 23.09 7.36
N LEU A 9 -8.53 23.13 8.46
CA LEU A 9 -9.00 24.39 9.05
C LEU A 9 -7.87 25.23 9.67
N ALA A 10 -6.78 24.58 10.07
CA ALA A 10 -5.59 25.22 10.63
C ALA A 10 -4.55 25.59 9.55
N ASP A 11 -4.86 25.42 8.26
CA ASP A 11 -3.93 25.59 7.13
C ASP A 11 -2.66 24.70 7.23
N ASP A 12 -2.78 23.56 7.92
CA ASP A 12 -1.72 22.55 8.00
C ASP A 12 -1.90 21.52 6.87
N GLY A 13 -1.11 21.73 5.81
CA GLY A 13 -1.09 20.88 4.62
C GLY A 13 -0.26 19.58 4.74
N THR A 14 0.36 19.27 5.88
CA THR A 14 1.36 18.19 5.97
C THR A 14 0.85 16.79 5.63
N LEU A 15 -0.44 16.53 5.84
CA LEU A 15 -1.09 15.26 5.51
C LEU A 15 -1.78 15.26 4.14
N PHE A 16 -1.66 16.36 3.39
CA PHE A 16 -2.23 16.50 2.06
C PHE A 16 -1.10 16.42 1.02
N PRO A 17 -1.12 15.42 0.12
CA PRO A 17 -0.12 15.33 -0.93
C PRO A 17 -0.25 16.54 -1.87
N ARG A 18 0.89 17.06 -2.31
CA ARG A 18 0.95 18.12 -3.30
C ARG A 18 0.57 17.60 -4.69
N GLN A 19 0.11 18.50 -5.56
CA GLN A 19 -0.29 18.15 -6.93
C GLN A 19 0.80 17.43 -7.73
N ASP A 20 2.05 17.90 -7.65
CA ASP A 20 3.18 17.28 -8.35
C ASP A 20 3.41 15.83 -7.90
N VAL A 21 3.23 15.55 -6.60
CA VAL A 21 3.31 14.17 -6.08
C VAL A 21 2.16 13.31 -6.59
N ILE A 22 0.96 13.87 -6.71
CA ILE A 22 -0.20 13.16 -7.26
C ILE A 22 0.01 12.83 -8.75
N GLU A 23 0.47 13.79 -9.55
CA GLU A 23 0.76 13.58 -10.98
C GLU A 23 1.83 12.50 -11.19
N GLU A 24 2.90 12.51 -10.40
CA GLU A 24 3.95 11.48 -10.46
C GLU A 24 3.44 10.11 -10.01
N THR A 25 2.59 10.05 -8.98
CA THR A 25 1.96 8.80 -8.55
C THR A 25 1.12 8.21 -9.69
N TRP A 26 0.32 9.03 -10.37
CA TRP A 26 -0.44 8.60 -11.54
C TRP A 26 0.45 8.11 -12.67
N ARG A 27 1.50 8.86 -13.02
CA ARG A 27 2.48 8.46 -14.05
C ARG A 27 3.10 7.09 -13.75
N ILE A 28 3.40 6.79 -12.49
CA ILE A 28 4.00 5.52 -12.06
C ILE A 28 3.01 4.35 -12.22
N VAL A 29 1.76 4.52 -11.80
CA VAL A 29 0.77 3.42 -11.81
C VAL A 29 0.10 3.22 -13.17
N GLN A 30 0.10 4.23 -14.05
CA GLN A 30 -0.62 4.20 -15.33
C GLN A 30 -0.31 2.98 -16.22
N PRO A 31 0.97 2.55 -16.41
CA PRO A 31 1.26 1.40 -17.26
C PRO A 31 0.57 0.11 -16.81
N LEU A 32 0.46 -0.10 -15.50
CA LEU A 32 -0.23 -1.27 -14.93
C LEU A 32 -1.76 -1.18 -15.11
N LEU A 33 -2.32 0.03 -15.16
CA LEU A 33 -3.75 0.25 -15.38
C LEU A 33 -4.13 0.12 -16.86
N ASP A 34 -3.24 0.54 -17.76
CA ASP A 34 -3.45 0.45 -19.21
C ASP A 34 -3.34 -0.99 -19.73
N ASP A 35 -2.45 -1.80 -19.15
CA ASP A 35 -2.24 -3.21 -19.51
C ASP A 35 -2.18 -4.10 -18.24
N PRO A 36 -3.35 -4.39 -17.63
CA PRO A 36 -3.39 -5.16 -16.40
C PRO A 36 -3.10 -6.65 -16.67
N PRO A 37 -2.28 -7.31 -15.84
CA PRO A 37 -2.04 -8.75 -15.95
C PRO A 37 -3.31 -9.56 -15.61
N PRO A 38 -3.36 -10.85 -15.97
CA PRO A 38 -4.43 -11.74 -15.55
C PRO A 38 -4.64 -11.74 -14.03
N VAL A 39 -5.90 -11.76 -13.59
CA VAL A 39 -6.23 -11.81 -12.17
C VAL A 39 -5.92 -13.19 -11.60
N GLU A 40 -5.18 -13.21 -10.49
CA GLU A 40 -4.88 -14.43 -9.75
C GLU A 40 -5.80 -14.58 -8.52
N PRO A 41 -6.57 -15.67 -8.42
CA PRO A 41 -7.45 -15.91 -7.27
C PRO A 41 -6.65 -16.40 -6.05
N TYR A 42 -7.17 -16.12 -4.85
CA TYR A 42 -6.62 -16.62 -3.59
C TYR A 42 -7.75 -16.92 -2.59
N ALA A 43 -7.47 -17.79 -1.62
CA ALA A 43 -8.47 -18.21 -0.65
C ALA A 43 -8.76 -17.11 0.38
N PRO A 44 -10.01 -16.89 0.81
CA PRO A 44 -10.33 -15.97 1.89
C PRO A 44 -9.53 -16.30 3.16
N GLY A 45 -8.88 -15.28 3.75
CA GLY A 45 -8.03 -15.43 4.93
C GLY A 45 -6.59 -15.89 4.65
N SER A 46 -6.22 -16.15 3.39
CA SER A 46 -4.82 -16.33 3.00
C SER A 46 -4.11 -15.00 2.73
N TRP A 47 -2.79 -15.04 2.57
CA TRP A 47 -1.95 -13.86 2.30
C TRP A 47 -1.93 -13.41 0.84
N GLY A 48 -2.54 -14.17 -0.06
CA GLY A 48 -2.57 -13.89 -1.50
C GLY A 48 -2.21 -15.11 -2.36
N PRO A 49 -2.06 -14.92 -3.67
CA PRO A 49 -1.56 -15.94 -4.60
C PRO A 49 -0.10 -16.34 -4.33
N GLU A 50 0.31 -17.51 -4.83
CA GLU A 50 1.70 -18.01 -4.70
C GLU A 50 2.73 -17.10 -5.38
N SER A 51 2.34 -16.44 -6.48
CA SER A 51 3.18 -15.46 -7.19
C SER A 51 3.63 -14.28 -6.31
N CYS A 52 2.88 -13.96 -5.24
CA CYS A 52 3.29 -12.96 -4.28
C CYS A 52 4.52 -13.41 -3.48
N GLU A 53 4.63 -14.70 -3.12
CA GLU A 53 5.81 -15.23 -2.45
C GLU A 53 7.03 -15.21 -3.38
N GLU A 54 6.84 -15.59 -4.65
CA GLU A 54 7.89 -15.53 -5.68
C GLU A 54 8.43 -14.11 -5.87
N LEU A 55 7.54 -13.10 -5.86
CA LEU A 55 7.91 -11.69 -6.01
C LEU A 55 8.95 -11.23 -4.98
N ALA A 56 8.79 -11.65 -3.71
CA ALA A 56 9.68 -11.24 -2.62
C ALA A 56 10.80 -12.25 -2.33
N ALA A 57 10.81 -13.41 -2.98
CA ALA A 57 11.75 -14.49 -2.69
C ALA A 57 13.23 -14.05 -2.84
N GLY A 58 13.51 -13.16 -3.79
CA GLY A 58 14.85 -12.59 -4.00
C GLY A 58 15.31 -11.61 -2.91
N ASP A 59 14.37 -11.02 -2.17
CA ASP A 59 14.60 -9.95 -1.18
C ASP A 59 14.45 -10.43 0.27
N GLY A 60 14.45 -11.75 0.50
CA GLY A 60 14.31 -12.35 1.83
C GLY A 60 12.88 -12.67 2.27
N GLY A 61 11.92 -12.55 1.34
CA GLY A 61 10.53 -12.91 1.55
C GLY A 61 9.73 -11.88 2.35
N TRP A 62 8.42 -12.12 2.43
CA TRP A 62 7.52 -11.27 3.20
C TRP A 62 7.66 -11.52 4.71
N VAL A 63 7.67 -10.44 5.49
CA VAL A 63 7.64 -10.50 6.96
C VAL A 63 6.20 -10.41 7.44
N ALA A 64 5.78 -11.34 8.29
CA ALA A 64 4.45 -11.31 8.89
C ALA A 64 4.22 -9.99 9.65
N PRO A 65 3.07 -9.32 9.46
CA PRO A 65 2.73 -8.10 10.19
C PRO A 65 2.77 -8.33 11.69
N ARG A 66 3.32 -7.36 12.41
CA ARG A 66 3.31 -7.40 13.87
C ARG A 66 1.89 -7.24 14.36
N GLU A 67 1.39 -8.24 15.09
CA GLU A 67 0.12 -8.10 15.80
C GLU A 67 0.24 -7.03 16.89
N PRO A 68 -0.64 -6.01 16.89
CA PRO A 68 -0.64 -5.02 17.96
C PRO A 68 -1.04 -5.68 19.27
N GLY A 69 -0.11 -5.74 20.24
CA GLY A 69 -0.35 -6.26 21.60
C GLY A 69 0.52 -7.44 22.04
N ARG A 70 1.27 -8.08 21.13
CA ARG A 70 2.25 -9.11 21.54
C ARG A 70 3.57 -8.43 21.91
N LEU A 71 3.75 -8.16 23.20
CA LEU A 71 5.09 -7.94 23.75
C LEU A 71 5.87 -9.24 23.54
N SER A 72 6.96 -9.17 22.80
CA SER A 72 7.97 -10.23 22.76
C SER A 72 8.51 -10.36 24.19
N ALA A 73 8.24 -11.50 24.82
CA ALA A 73 8.94 -11.90 26.04
C ALA A 73 10.43 -12.16 25.74
#